data_AF-A0A0D2NXJ9-F1
#
_entry.id   AF-A0A0D2NXJ9-F1
#
_cell.length_a   1.000
_cell.length_b   1.000
_cell.length_c   1.000
_cell.angle_alpha   90.00
_cell.angle_beta   90.00
_cell.angle_gamma   90.00
#
_symmetry.space_group_name_H-M   'P 1'
#
loop_
_entity.id
_entity.type
_entity.pdbx_description
1 polymer ?
#
loop_
_entity_poly.entity_id
_entity_poly.type
_entity_poly.pdbx_seq_one_letter_code
_entity_poly.pdbx_strand_id
1 'polypeptide(L)'
;MRMRVAQPSARSPYAPGSSFFFKVKFDEPYMMYRDWRKATKMLLNKKGAGPDALPRGKMKRPETQLYVKWVVQEIKRNPKAFAHYNKNKGIIARRERYLEYLKSDKGGQELQEAEKEAAKAGGKFGKTIIVPVAVPGCGKTAVSVAVAHIFGFGHTQSDDVKAKRPAPIFIQNVMDLLEKHDVVIADKNNHLKQHRQALHTATANNDPPLCLLALNWATDDITPAEFHRICSARIAVRGPNHQSLHVDAADPRAHEGVVWQFVHMSEALSAEEVGAVVDMDVAEDLAASVRRAVRACVEVIKLPPPSEEKIAEALAAIEAYAPATTAGLAKAMAKKKPQSARFYALVPQSTDIRALLDTRLAQPDVPCAMGAKRCTPAPHITIVHRNSLATERALWDRCRAIAGLAAPPVFAARFTHVLCTKDVMALVVDGLAETAPAGDGGQAGAEFVAQLAHAVRAPLHVTVGTRAEVVKAVEAKALVECWRGHGAQAGDIFMLPLDPPVDFTTGLKGLIA
;
A
#
# COMPACT_ATOMS: atom_id res chain seq x y z
N MET A 1 37.67 10.04 30.65
CA MET A 1 36.81 10.10 29.46
C MET A 1 35.39 9.73 29.90
N ARG A 2 34.56 10.71 30.29
CA ARG A 2 33.17 10.46 30.76
C ARG A 2 32.24 10.51 29.55
N MET A 3 31.63 9.38 29.22
CA MET A 3 30.58 9.25 28.20
C MET A 3 29.39 10.16 28.56
N ARG A 4 28.96 11.02 27.63
CA ARG A 4 27.67 11.71 27.72
C ARG A 4 26.58 10.74 27.27
N VAL A 5 25.73 10.37 28.22
CA VAL A 5 24.45 9.70 27.94
C VAL A 5 23.54 10.71 27.24
N ALA A 6 23.09 10.39 26.03
CA ALA A 6 22.08 11.19 25.33
C ALA A 6 20.73 11.04 26.03
N GLN A 7 20.22 12.12 26.63
CA GLN A 7 18.85 12.17 27.15
C GLN A 7 17.85 12.24 25.99
N PRO A 8 16.66 11.61 26.12
CA PRO A 8 15.60 11.74 25.13
C PRO A 8 15.10 13.20 25.08
N SER A 9 15.05 13.77 23.88
CA SER A 9 14.69 15.17 23.62
C SER A 9 13.18 15.41 23.83
N ALA A 10 12.77 15.53 25.09
CA ALA A 10 11.45 16.06 25.48
C ALA A 10 11.48 17.58 25.68
N ARG A 11 12.50 18.28 25.15
CA ARG A 11 12.56 19.74 25.14
C ARG A 11 12.11 20.23 23.78
N SER A 12 11.06 21.05 23.79
CA SER A 12 10.65 21.87 22.65
C SER A 12 11.91 22.45 21.96
N PRO A 13 12.03 22.39 20.63
CA PRO A 13 13.23 22.85 19.91
C PRO A 13 13.41 24.39 19.95
N TYR A 14 12.63 25.08 20.77
CA TYR A 14 12.59 26.53 20.88
C TYR A 14 12.99 26.96 22.29
N ALA A 15 13.67 28.11 22.39
CA ALA A 15 14.14 28.65 23.66
C ALA A 15 12.96 29.01 24.59
N PRO A 16 13.12 28.88 25.92
CA PRO A 16 12.13 29.36 26.89
C PRO A 16 11.78 30.84 26.63
N GLY A 17 10.49 31.16 26.54
CA GLY A 17 10.02 32.51 26.20
C GLY A 17 9.87 32.80 24.70
N SER A 18 10.12 31.82 23.82
CA SER A 18 9.87 31.98 22.38
C SER A 18 8.37 32.11 22.09
N SER A 19 8.00 32.99 21.17
CA SER A 19 6.64 33.04 20.61
C SER A 19 6.44 31.87 19.65
N PHE A 20 5.44 31.02 19.91
CA PHE A 20 5.11 29.86 19.09
C PHE A 20 3.92 30.14 18.18
N PHE A 21 4.04 29.77 16.91
CA PHE A 21 2.90 29.70 16.00
C PHE A 21 2.43 28.25 15.90
N PHE A 22 1.34 27.93 16.57
CA PHE A 22 0.66 26.64 16.40
C PHE A 22 -0.69 26.89 15.74
N LYS A 23 -1.05 25.99 14.81
CA LYS A 23 -2.35 26.04 14.14
C LYS A 23 -3.23 24.96 14.73
N VAL A 24 -4.19 25.37 15.56
CA VAL A 24 -5.26 24.49 16.00
C VAL A 24 -6.16 24.21 14.81
N LYS A 25 -6.24 22.94 14.39
CA LYS A 25 -7.21 22.47 13.40
C LYS A 25 -8.34 21.82 14.18
N PHE A 26 -9.48 22.48 14.24
CA PHE A 26 -10.69 21.85 14.76
C PHE A 26 -11.14 20.74 13.80
N ASP A 27 -11.59 19.60 14.32
CA ASP A 27 -12.14 18.52 13.50
C ASP A 27 -13.29 19.04 12.60
N GLU A 28 -14.11 19.93 13.14
CA GLU A 28 -15.24 20.54 12.44
C GLU A 28 -15.19 22.07 12.58
N PRO A 29 -15.54 22.84 11.54
CA PRO A 29 -16.00 22.45 10.20
C PRO A 29 -14.85 22.19 9.19
N TYR A 30 -13.60 22.15 9.66
CA TYR A 30 -12.42 22.11 8.77
C TYR A 30 -12.34 20.84 7.93
N MET A 31 -12.58 19.67 8.52
CA MET A 31 -12.50 18.39 7.79
C MET A 31 -13.57 18.28 6.71
N MET A 32 -14.77 18.80 6.96
CA MET A 32 -15.84 18.87 5.97
C MET A 32 -15.42 19.70 4.74
N TYR A 33 -14.86 20.89 4.95
CA TYR A 33 -14.39 21.74 3.85
C TYR A 33 -13.22 21.12 3.08
N ARG A 34 -12.35 20.38 3.77
CA ARG A 34 -11.29 19.60 3.14
C ARG A 34 -11.88 18.53 2.24
N ASP A 35 -12.90 17.83 2.69
CA ASP A 35 -13.54 16.75 1.94
C ASP A 35 -14.29 17.29 0.71
N TRP A 36 -14.99 18.42 0.84
CA TRP A 36 -15.60 19.14 -0.30
C TRP A 36 -14.59 19.52 -1.39
N ARG A 37 -13.44 20.05 -0.98
CA ARG A 37 -12.33 20.35 -1.90
C ARG A 37 -11.85 19.10 -2.61
N LYS A 38 -11.60 18.01 -1.87
CA LYS A 38 -11.11 16.74 -2.43
C LYS A 38 -12.13 16.15 -3.40
N ALA A 39 -13.40 16.10 -3.01
CA ALA A 39 -14.51 15.64 -3.84
C ALA A 39 -14.59 16.40 -5.17
N THR A 40 -14.54 17.73 -5.12
CA THR A 40 -14.56 18.56 -6.33
C THR A 40 -13.37 18.30 -7.26
N LYS A 41 -12.15 18.14 -6.71
CA LYS A 41 -10.97 17.78 -7.53
C LYS A 41 -11.13 16.42 -8.21
N MET A 42 -11.66 15.44 -7.50
CA MET A 42 -11.89 14.09 -8.05
C MET A 42 -12.92 14.12 -9.20
N LEU A 43 -14.03 14.85 -9.01
CA LEU A 43 -15.07 15.04 -10.02
C LEU A 43 -14.54 15.74 -11.28
N LEU A 44 -13.61 16.69 -11.14
CA LEU A 44 -12.99 17.38 -12.28
C LEU A 44 -11.97 16.53 -13.04
N ASN A 45 -11.22 15.68 -12.34
CA ASN A 45 -10.18 14.84 -12.95
C ASN A 45 -10.75 13.64 -13.70
N LYS A 46 -11.89 13.10 -13.26
CA LYS A 46 -12.61 12.03 -13.96
C LYS A 46 -13.67 12.66 -14.87
N LYS A 47 -13.36 12.88 -16.15
CA LYS A 47 -14.32 13.44 -17.13
C LYS A 47 -15.64 12.65 -17.10
N GLY A 48 -16.75 13.33 -16.84
CA GLY A 48 -18.09 12.71 -16.80
C GLY A 48 -18.46 11.99 -15.51
N ALA A 49 -17.63 12.08 -14.46
CA ALA A 49 -17.91 11.46 -13.17
C ALA A 49 -19.15 12.06 -12.48
N GLY A 50 -20.11 11.20 -12.14
CA GLY A 50 -21.21 11.49 -11.24
C GLY A 50 -20.82 11.30 -9.76
N PRO A 51 -21.78 11.47 -8.84
CA PRO A 51 -21.59 11.23 -7.40
C PRO A 51 -20.97 9.86 -7.08
N ASP A 52 -21.24 8.84 -7.90
CA ASP A 52 -20.78 7.46 -7.73
C ASP A 52 -19.25 7.30 -7.88
N ALA A 53 -18.57 8.30 -8.45
CA ALA A 53 -17.12 8.28 -8.60
C ALA A 53 -16.36 8.64 -7.30
N LEU A 54 -17.07 9.04 -6.25
CA LEU A 54 -16.52 9.47 -4.97
C LEU A 54 -16.64 8.37 -3.89
N PRO A 55 -15.62 8.17 -3.03
CA PRO A 55 -15.70 7.24 -1.91
C PRO A 55 -16.80 7.62 -0.92
N ARG A 56 -17.68 6.66 -0.55
CA ARG A 56 -18.80 6.91 0.39
C ARG A 56 -18.35 7.37 1.78
N GLY A 57 -17.13 7.05 2.22
CA GLY A 57 -16.56 7.55 3.47
C GLY A 57 -16.49 9.08 3.55
N LYS A 58 -16.29 9.74 2.40
CA LYS A 58 -16.32 11.21 2.28
C LYS A 58 -17.74 11.78 2.08
N MET A 59 -18.75 10.91 2.00
CA MET A 59 -20.16 11.22 1.70
C MET A 59 -21.11 10.85 2.85
N LYS A 60 -20.63 10.76 4.09
CA LYS A 60 -21.48 10.37 5.23
C LYS A 60 -22.50 11.44 5.62
N ARG A 61 -22.10 12.70 5.52
CA ARG A 61 -22.90 13.85 5.94
C ARG A 61 -23.97 14.17 4.89
N PRO A 62 -25.24 14.35 5.29
CA PRO A 62 -26.27 14.88 4.40
C PRO A 62 -25.83 16.16 3.68
N GLU A 63 -25.14 17.06 4.39
CA GLU A 63 -24.54 18.29 3.85
C GLU A 63 -23.52 17.98 2.76
N THR A 64 -22.67 16.97 2.94
CA THR A 64 -21.66 16.61 1.93
C THR A 64 -22.27 15.88 0.74
N GLN A 65 -23.29 15.04 0.97
CA GLN A 65 -24.04 14.39 -0.10
C GLN A 65 -24.73 15.44 -0.97
N LEU A 66 -25.39 16.40 -0.33
CA LEU A 66 -26.01 17.53 -1.01
C LEU A 66 -24.97 18.42 -1.70
N TYR A 67 -23.83 18.69 -1.07
CA TYR A 67 -22.71 19.43 -1.70
C TYR A 67 -22.26 18.79 -2.99
N VAL A 68 -22.10 17.47 -3.02
CA VAL A 68 -21.67 16.75 -4.21
C VAL A 68 -22.74 16.79 -5.30
N LYS A 69 -24.02 16.58 -4.96
CA LYS A 69 -25.13 16.74 -5.92
C LYS A 69 -25.11 18.15 -6.52
N TRP A 70 -24.97 19.17 -5.66
CA TRP A 70 -24.90 20.57 -6.04
C TRP A 70 -23.68 20.89 -6.92
N VAL A 71 -22.48 20.45 -6.54
CA VAL A 71 -21.25 20.80 -7.27
C VAL A 71 -21.18 20.12 -8.63
N VAL A 72 -21.72 18.90 -8.77
CA VAL A 72 -21.86 18.23 -10.08
C VAL A 72 -22.74 19.06 -11.01
N GLN A 73 -23.84 19.63 -10.51
CA GLN A 73 -24.69 20.53 -11.29
C GLN A 73 -23.96 21.85 -11.62
N GLU A 74 -23.23 22.43 -10.67
CA GLU A 74 -22.44 23.65 -10.91
C GLU A 74 -21.35 23.44 -11.98
N ILE A 75 -20.66 22.30 -11.96
CA ILE A 75 -19.64 21.95 -12.95
C ILE A 75 -20.28 21.87 -14.33
N LYS A 76 -21.45 21.23 -14.45
CA LYS A 76 -22.21 21.15 -15.71
C LYS A 76 -22.69 22.53 -16.18
N ARG A 77 -23.18 23.38 -15.26
CA ARG A 77 -23.72 24.71 -15.58
C ARG A 77 -22.65 25.69 -16.01
N ASN A 78 -21.50 25.71 -15.34
CA ASN A 78 -20.41 26.64 -15.67
C ASN A 78 -19.03 25.98 -15.50
N PRO A 79 -18.58 25.18 -16.49
CA PRO A 79 -17.29 24.50 -16.44
C PRO A 79 -16.10 25.46 -16.34
N LYS A 80 -16.18 26.64 -16.99
CA LYS A 80 -15.10 27.64 -17.01
C LYS A 80 -14.73 28.12 -15.61
N ALA A 81 -15.72 28.20 -14.73
CA ALA A 81 -15.51 28.67 -13.38
C ALA A 81 -14.82 27.63 -12.46
N PHE A 82 -14.48 26.45 -12.98
CA PHE A 82 -13.63 25.44 -12.36
C PHE A 82 -12.28 25.25 -13.08
N ALA A 83 -11.98 26.02 -14.13
CA ALA A 83 -10.78 25.85 -14.97
C ALA A 83 -9.45 25.90 -14.20
N HIS A 84 -9.41 26.64 -13.09
CA HIS A 84 -8.23 26.78 -12.25
C HIS A 84 -8.34 26.08 -10.89
N TYR A 85 -9.39 25.27 -10.68
CA TYR A 85 -9.65 24.62 -9.40
C TYR A 85 -8.53 23.64 -9.00
N ASN A 86 -7.97 22.91 -9.97
CA ASN A 86 -6.83 22.01 -9.75
C ASN A 86 -5.55 22.76 -9.31
N LYS A 87 -5.42 24.04 -9.69
CA LYS A 87 -4.35 24.95 -9.24
C LYS A 87 -4.66 25.62 -7.88
N ASN A 88 -5.59 25.05 -7.12
CA ASN A 88 -6.08 25.56 -5.82
C ASN A 88 -6.72 26.95 -5.87
N LYS A 89 -7.22 27.41 -7.03
CA LYS A 89 -7.91 28.69 -7.16
C LYS A 89 -9.44 28.51 -7.19
N GLY A 90 -10.18 29.38 -6.51
CA GLY A 90 -11.65 29.36 -6.49
C GLY A 90 -12.30 28.39 -5.48
N ILE A 91 -11.51 27.71 -4.64
CA ILE A 91 -12.02 26.77 -3.61
C ILE A 91 -12.92 27.50 -2.59
N ILE A 92 -12.45 28.62 -2.06
CA ILE A 92 -13.18 29.40 -1.05
C ILE A 92 -14.48 29.95 -1.62
N ALA A 93 -14.41 30.56 -2.81
CA ALA A 93 -15.59 31.10 -3.50
C ALA A 93 -16.67 30.02 -3.75
N ARG A 94 -16.26 28.78 -4.06
CA ARG A 94 -17.21 27.66 -4.26
C ARG A 94 -17.86 27.22 -2.96
N ARG A 95 -17.07 27.13 -1.89
CA ARG A 95 -17.59 26.83 -0.56
C ARG A 95 -18.60 27.88 -0.11
N GLU A 96 -18.25 29.17 -0.21
CA GLU A 96 -19.13 30.26 0.21
C GLU A 96 -20.42 30.29 -0.60
N ARG A 97 -20.35 30.05 -1.91
CA ARG A 97 -21.55 29.93 -2.76
C ARG A 97 -22.46 28.77 -2.35
N TYR A 98 -21.88 27.64 -1.93
CA TYR A 98 -22.67 26.52 -1.42
C TYR A 98 -23.29 26.80 -0.05
N LEU A 99 -22.52 27.41 0.86
CA LEU A 99 -23.04 27.82 2.17
C LEU A 99 -24.16 28.84 2.03
N GLU A 100 -24.07 29.75 1.06
CA GLU A 100 -25.15 30.69 0.76
C GLU A 100 -26.37 29.98 0.16
N TYR A 101 -26.15 28.98 -0.70
CA TYR A 101 -27.23 28.12 -1.18
C TYR A 101 -27.94 27.37 -0.03
N LEU A 102 -27.21 26.85 0.96
CA LEU A 102 -27.81 26.21 2.14
C LEU A 102 -28.69 27.15 2.97
N LYS A 103 -28.44 28.47 2.95
CA LYS A 103 -29.30 29.45 3.62
C LYS A 103 -30.56 29.80 2.83
N SER A 104 -30.64 29.43 1.55
CA SER A 104 -31.83 29.65 0.73
C SER A 104 -32.93 28.63 1.07
N ASP A 105 -34.20 29.00 0.87
CA ASP A 105 -35.34 28.11 1.14
C ASP A 105 -35.19 26.76 0.45
N LYS A 106 -34.74 26.76 -0.82
CA LYS A 106 -34.51 25.54 -1.60
C LYS A 106 -33.38 24.69 -1.02
N GLY A 107 -32.23 25.29 -0.69
CA GLY A 107 -31.11 24.54 -0.13
C GLY A 107 -31.38 24.01 1.27
N GLY A 108 -32.12 24.75 2.09
CA GLY A 108 -32.58 24.29 3.41
C GLY A 108 -33.55 23.11 3.31
N GLN A 109 -34.50 23.14 2.38
CA GLN A 109 -35.42 22.03 2.13
C GLN A 109 -34.70 20.77 1.63
N GLU A 110 -33.80 20.91 0.64
CA GLU A 110 -33.02 19.78 0.11
C GLU A 110 -32.10 19.16 1.18
N LEU A 111 -31.58 19.97 2.12
CA LEU A 111 -30.81 19.46 3.25
C LEU A 111 -31.69 18.67 4.23
N GLN A 112 -32.86 19.19 4.60
CA GLN A 112 -33.80 18.48 5.47
C GLN A 112 -34.28 17.15 4.85
N GLU A 113 -34.46 17.10 3.53
CA GLU A 113 -34.78 15.87 2.82
C GLU A 113 -33.62 14.87 2.88
N ALA A 114 -32.38 15.31 2.62
CA ALA A 114 -31.19 14.47 2.72
C ALA A 114 -30.98 13.92 4.15
N GLU A 115 -31.26 14.73 5.18
CA GLU A 115 -31.23 14.30 6.59
C GLU A 115 -32.29 13.24 6.89
N LYS A 116 -33.51 13.42 6.38
CA LYS A 116 -34.60 12.43 6.51
C LYS A 116 -34.30 11.13 5.77
N GLU A 117 -33.71 11.19 4.58
CA GLU A 117 -33.27 10.01 3.83
C GLU A 117 -32.15 9.26 4.57
N ALA A 118 -31.16 9.97 5.09
CA ALA A 118 -30.09 9.39 5.90
C ALA A 118 -30.63 8.73 7.18
N ALA A 119 -31.62 9.33 7.83
CA ALA A 119 -32.28 8.75 9.00
C ALA A 119 -33.09 7.48 8.66
N LYS A 120 -33.70 7.39 7.48
CA LYS A 120 -34.42 6.18 7.01
C LYS A 120 -33.49 5.05 6.59
N ALA A 121 -32.30 5.36 6.06
CA ALA A 121 -31.30 4.36 5.67
C ALA A 121 -30.64 3.66 6.87
N GLY A 122 -30.71 4.25 8.07
CA GLY A 122 -30.26 3.64 9.33
C GLY A 122 -31.25 2.62 9.89
N GLY A 123 -31.60 1.59 9.10
CA GLY A 123 -32.46 0.50 9.55
C GLY A 123 -31.96 -0.14 10.85
N LYS A 124 -32.88 -0.68 11.66
CA LYS A 124 -32.54 -1.43 12.88
C LYS A 124 -31.80 -2.71 12.48
N PHE A 125 -30.48 -2.66 12.44
CA PHE A 125 -29.65 -3.86 12.31
C PHE A 125 -29.71 -4.67 13.61
N GLY A 126 -29.69 -6.00 13.49
CA GLY A 126 -29.65 -6.88 14.66
C GLY A 126 -28.29 -6.90 15.31
N LYS A 127 -27.36 -7.57 14.61
CA LYS A 127 -25.96 -7.72 15.03
C LYS A 127 -25.04 -6.90 14.12
N THR A 128 -23.81 -6.67 14.56
CA THR A 128 -22.80 -5.93 13.80
C THR A 128 -21.51 -6.72 13.69
N ILE A 129 -20.94 -6.82 12.49
CA ILE A 129 -19.55 -7.26 12.30
C ILE A 129 -18.70 -6.03 11.99
N ILE A 130 -17.66 -5.80 12.79
CA ILE A 130 -16.63 -4.82 12.51
C ILE A 130 -15.60 -5.47 11.58
N VAL A 131 -15.37 -4.87 10.41
CA VAL A 131 -14.53 -5.40 9.33
C VAL A 131 -13.37 -4.42 9.06
N PRO A 132 -12.16 -4.68 9.57
CA PRO A 132 -10.99 -3.91 9.15
C PRO A 132 -10.73 -4.10 7.67
N VAL A 133 -10.62 -3.02 6.91
CA VAL A 133 -10.17 -2.99 5.51
C VAL A 133 -8.83 -2.28 5.50
N ALA A 134 -7.76 -3.08 5.50
CA ALA A 134 -6.41 -2.63 5.81
C ALA A 134 -5.34 -3.51 5.16
N VAL A 135 -4.10 -3.03 5.16
CA VAL A 135 -2.91 -3.85 4.86
C VAL A 135 -2.13 -4.16 6.15
N PRO A 136 -1.20 -5.13 6.11
CA PRO A 136 -0.30 -5.36 7.24
C PRO A 136 0.48 -4.10 7.63
N GLY A 137 0.57 -3.81 8.93
CA GLY A 137 1.27 -2.63 9.46
C GLY A 137 0.39 -1.39 9.65
N CYS A 138 -0.87 -1.37 9.20
CA CYS A 138 -1.77 -0.23 9.43
C CYS A 138 -2.17 -0.04 10.90
N GLY A 139 -2.02 -1.06 11.74
CA GLY A 139 -2.45 -1.02 13.15
C GLY A 139 -3.82 -1.68 13.41
N LYS A 140 -4.43 -2.34 12.41
CA LYS A 140 -5.76 -2.98 12.52
C LYS A 140 -5.95 -3.78 13.80
N THR A 141 -4.99 -4.66 14.13
CA THR A 141 -5.10 -5.60 15.23
C THR A 141 -4.99 -4.90 16.57
N ALA A 142 -4.12 -3.90 16.67
CA ALA A 142 -4.01 -3.12 17.89
C ALA A 142 -5.33 -2.38 18.16
N VAL A 143 -5.92 -1.75 17.13
CA VAL A 143 -7.24 -1.11 17.25
C VAL A 143 -8.33 -2.12 17.58
N SER A 144 -8.36 -3.28 16.91
CA SER A 144 -9.32 -4.35 17.16
C SER A 144 -9.27 -4.86 18.60
N VAL A 145 -8.07 -5.11 19.13
CA VAL A 145 -7.88 -5.56 20.52
C VAL A 145 -8.35 -4.50 21.52
N ALA A 146 -8.00 -3.21 21.31
CA ALA A 146 -8.49 -2.13 22.18
C ALA A 146 -10.02 -2.05 22.17
N VAL A 147 -10.62 -2.03 20.99
CA VAL A 147 -12.08 -1.89 20.86
C VAL A 147 -12.79 -3.10 21.47
N ALA A 148 -12.26 -4.32 21.27
CA ALA A 148 -12.77 -5.53 21.91
C ALA A 148 -12.71 -5.42 23.44
N HIS A 149 -11.59 -4.94 23.99
CA HIS A 149 -11.41 -4.79 25.44
C HIS A 149 -12.35 -3.71 26.02
N ILE A 150 -12.49 -2.57 25.34
CA ILE A 150 -13.31 -1.45 25.80
C ILE A 150 -14.80 -1.82 25.85
N PHE A 151 -15.31 -2.56 24.86
CA PHE A 151 -16.73 -2.84 24.75
C PHE A 151 -17.14 -4.29 25.01
N GLY A 152 -16.19 -5.20 25.24
CA GLY A 152 -16.47 -6.63 25.44
C GLY A 152 -16.96 -7.33 24.17
N PHE A 153 -16.53 -6.87 23.00
CA PHE A 153 -16.93 -7.48 21.72
C PHE A 153 -16.27 -8.83 21.50
N GLY A 154 -16.95 -9.70 20.74
CA GLY A 154 -16.31 -10.90 20.22
C GLY A 154 -15.19 -10.51 19.26
N HIS A 155 -14.05 -11.20 19.31
CA HIS A 155 -12.89 -10.89 18.45
C HIS A 155 -12.22 -12.19 18.02
N THR A 156 -12.00 -12.33 16.72
CA THR A 156 -11.23 -13.44 16.13
C THR A 156 -10.25 -12.89 15.11
N GLN A 157 -9.06 -13.48 15.04
CA GLN A 157 -7.99 -13.05 14.14
C GLN A 157 -7.75 -14.11 13.06
N SER A 158 -7.58 -13.68 11.80
CA SER A 158 -7.29 -14.63 10.72
C SER A 158 -5.97 -15.35 10.89
N ASP A 159 -5.02 -14.69 11.55
CA ASP A 159 -3.64 -15.18 11.70
C ASP A 159 -3.53 -16.33 12.71
N ASP A 160 -4.53 -16.52 13.58
CA ASP A 160 -4.60 -17.63 14.53
C ASP A 160 -5.11 -18.94 13.89
N VAL A 161 -5.71 -18.86 12.71
CA VAL A 161 -6.31 -20.01 12.01
C VAL A 161 -5.22 -20.82 11.27
N LYS A 162 -4.71 -21.86 11.94
CA LYS A 162 -3.66 -22.75 11.40
C LYS A 162 -4.25 -23.99 10.74
N ALA A 163 -4.87 -23.81 9.57
CA ALA A 163 -5.46 -24.91 8.80
C ALA A 163 -5.10 -24.82 7.31
N LYS A 164 -5.21 -25.96 6.61
CA LYS A 164 -4.95 -26.05 5.15
C LYS A 164 -5.87 -25.14 4.31
N ARG A 165 -7.06 -24.84 4.83
CA ARG A 165 -8.03 -23.88 4.25
C ARG A 165 -8.48 -22.91 5.36
N PRO A 166 -7.74 -21.82 5.60
CA PRO A 166 -7.99 -20.95 6.75
C PRO A 166 -9.21 -20.02 6.55
N ALA A 167 -9.52 -19.64 5.31
CA ALA A 167 -10.59 -18.67 5.04
C ALA A 167 -11.99 -19.15 5.48
N PRO A 168 -12.46 -20.37 5.15
CA PRO A 168 -13.77 -20.85 5.61
C PRO A 168 -13.86 -20.97 7.14
N ILE A 169 -12.78 -21.41 7.80
CA ILE A 169 -12.76 -21.56 9.26
C ILE A 169 -12.79 -20.18 9.93
N PHE A 170 -12.08 -19.19 9.39
CA PHE A 170 -12.17 -17.83 9.90
C PHE A 170 -13.60 -17.27 9.84
N ILE A 171 -14.32 -17.50 8.74
CA ILE A 171 -15.72 -17.11 8.62
C ILE A 171 -16.58 -17.87 9.65
N GLN A 172 -16.36 -19.17 9.82
CA GLN A 172 -17.07 -19.96 10.83
C GLN A 172 -16.83 -19.41 12.25
N ASN A 173 -15.59 -19.09 12.61
CA ASN A 173 -15.28 -18.48 13.91
C ASN A 173 -16.02 -17.16 14.14
N VAL A 174 -16.19 -16.34 13.08
CA VAL A 174 -16.99 -15.11 13.16
C VAL A 174 -18.46 -15.43 13.43
N MET A 175 -19.02 -16.44 12.74
CA MET A 175 -20.41 -16.87 12.96
C MET A 175 -20.62 -17.45 14.37
N ASP A 176 -19.70 -18.28 14.85
CA ASP A 176 -19.76 -18.86 16.20
C ASP A 176 -19.68 -17.78 17.29
N LEU A 177 -18.87 -16.74 17.08
CA LEU A 177 -18.82 -15.59 17.98
C LEU A 177 -20.12 -14.76 17.93
N LEU A 178 -20.76 -14.66 16.76
CA LEU A 178 -22.04 -13.97 16.63
C LEU A 178 -23.16 -14.67 17.39
N GLU A 179 -23.06 -15.96 17.71
CA GLU A 179 -24.03 -16.62 18.59
C GLU A 179 -24.00 -16.05 20.03
N LYS A 180 -22.82 -15.60 20.47
CA LYS A 180 -22.56 -15.16 21.86
C LYS A 180 -22.49 -13.65 22.02
N HIS A 181 -22.19 -12.92 20.95
CA HIS A 181 -21.98 -11.48 20.96
C HIS A 181 -22.83 -10.79 19.88
N ASP A 182 -23.38 -9.63 20.21
CA ASP A 182 -24.09 -8.78 19.23
C ASP A 182 -23.12 -8.02 18.30
N VAL A 183 -21.87 -7.85 18.74
CA VAL A 183 -20.81 -7.22 17.96
C VAL A 183 -19.59 -8.12 17.91
N VAL A 184 -19.13 -8.42 16.69
CA VAL A 184 -17.94 -9.25 16.46
C VAL A 184 -16.95 -8.54 15.55
N ILE A 185 -15.68 -8.53 15.92
CA ILE A 185 -14.59 -8.01 15.10
C ILE A 185 -13.96 -9.15 14.31
N ALA A 186 -14.12 -9.09 12.99
CA ALA A 186 -13.49 -10.00 12.05
C ALA A 186 -12.09 -9.48 11.67
N ASP A 187 -11.11 -9.66 12.56
CA ASP A 187 -9.74 -9.14 12.40
C ASP A 187 -8.94 -9.90 11.33
N LYS A 188 -9.16 -9.47 10.09
CA LYS A 188 -8.41 -9.82 8.88
C LYS A 188 -8.11 -8.53 8.11
N ASN A 189 -7.18 -8.57 7.18
CA ASN A 189 -6.88 -7.43 6.31
C ASN A 189 -8.07 -6.99 5.44
N ASN A 190 -8.87 -7.93 4.91
CA ASN A 190 -10.02 -7.67 4.02
C ASN A 190 -9.80 -6.66 2.86
N HIS A 191 -8.54 -6.48 2.43
CA HIS A 191 -8.12 -5.62 1.33
C HIS A 191 -8.67 -6.06 -0.04
N LEU A 192 -9.08 -7.32 -0.20
CA LEU A 192 -9.72 -7.85 -1.42
C LEU A 192 -11.24 -7.84 -1.29
N LYS A 193 -11.95 -7.50 -2.37
CA LYS A 193 -13.42 -7.54 -2.46
C LYS A 193 -13.97 -8.92 -2.14
N GLN A 194 -13.30 -9.98 -2.60
CA GLN A 194 -13.70 -11.36 -2.30
C GLN A 194 -13.74 -11.64 -0.79
N HIS A 195 -12.85 -11.05 0.01
CA HIS A 195 -12.87 -11.24 1.46
C HIS A 195 -14.09 -10.62 2.12
N ARG A 196 -14.49 -9.43 1.66
CA ARG A 196 -15.65 -8.69 2.16
C ARG A 196 -16.95 -9.35 1.72
N GLN A 197 -17.00 -9.79 0.45
CA GLN A 197 -18.12 -10.55 -0.09
C GLN A 197 -18.36 -11.86 0.67
N ALA A 198 -17.30 -12.57 1.08
CA ALA A 198 -17.44 -13.81 1.85
C ALA A 198 -18.15 -13.60 3.19
N LEU A 199 -17.85 -12.50 3.90
CA LEU A 199 -18.56 -12.12 5.12
C LEU A 199 -20.03 -11.79 4.83
N HIS A 200 -20.28 -10.94 3.82
CA HIS A 200 -21.64 -10.58 3.43
C HIS A 200 -22.49 -11.80 3.06
N THR A 201 -21.94 -12.73 2.27
CA THR A 201 -22.64 -13.96 1.87
C THR A 201 -22.91 -14.87 3.08
N ALA A 202 -21.97 -14.98 4.02
CA ALA A 202 -22.17 -15.76 5.24
C ALA A 202 -23.29 -15.19 6.13
N THR A 203 -23.52 -13.87 6.08
CA THR A 203 -24.54 -13.20 6.90
C THR A 203 -25.86 -12.93 6.17
N ALA A 204 -25.98 -13.24 4.88
CA ALA A 204 -27.09 -12.81 4.03
C ALA A 204 -28.49 -13.27 4.50
N ASN A 205 -28.57 -14.40 5.21
CA ASN A 205 -29.83 -14.99 5.67
C ASN A 205 -30.17 -14.64 7.13
N ASN A 206 -29.45 -13.70 7.76
CA ASN A 206 -29.78 -13.27 9.13
C ASN A 206 -31.03 -12.37 9.12
N ASP A 207 -31.94 -12.65 10.06
CA ASP A 207 -33.11 -11.83 10.34
C ASP A 207 -33.12 -11.44 11.83
N PRO A 208 -33.06 -10.14 12.17
CA PRO A 208 -32.92 -8.98 11.27
C PRO A 208 -31.55 -8.91 10.56
N PRO A 209 -31.44 -8.18 9.44
CA PRO A 209 -30.20 -8.04 8.69
C PRO A 209 -29.03 -7.55 9.55
N LEU A 210 -27.86 -8.11 9.28
CA LEU A 210 -26.62 -7.82 9.99
C LEU A 210 -25.90 -6.60 9.38
N CYS A 211 -25.36 -5.71 10.21
CA CYS A 211 -24.56 -4.57 9.74
C CYS A 211 -23.08 -4.95 9.60
N LEU A 212 -22.51 -4.77 8.42
CA LEU A 212 -21.06 -4.71 8.27
C LEU A 212 -20.58 -3.27 8.50
N LEU A 213 -19.77 -3.06 9.55
CA LEU A 213 -19.11 -1.79 9.88
C LEU A 213 -17.64 -1.86 9.47
N ALA A 214 -17.26 -1.21 8.37
CA ALA A 214 -15.89 -1.21 7.91
C ALA A 214 -15.03 -0.18 8.66
N LEU A 215 -13.88 -0.61 9.18
CA LEU A 215 -12.79 0.29 9.58
C LEU A 215 -11.79 0.36 8.42
N ASN A 216 -11.86 1.43 7.63
CA ASN A 216 -11.22 1.56 6.33
C ASN A 216 -9.93 2.39 6.41
N TRP A 217 -8.77 1.74 6.34
CA TRP A 217 -7.47 2.40 6.14
C TRP A 217 -7.24 2.60 4.65
N ALA A 218 -7.89 3.62 4.07
CA ALA A 218 -7.81 3.91 2.65
C ALA A 218 -6.37 4.29 2.23
N THR A 219 -5.93 3.76 1.10
CA THR A 219 -4.64 4.11 0.46
C THR A 219 -4.70 5.44 -0.29
N ASP A 220 -5.89 5.99 -0.53
CA ASP A 220 -6.10 7.05 -1.53
C ASP A 220 -5.70 8.46 -1.07
N ASP A 221 -5.52 8.65 0.25
CA ASP A 221 -5.26 9.96 0.83
C ASP A 221 -3.76 10.28 0.98
N ILE A 222 -2.88 9.29 0.81
CA ILE A 222 -1.42 9.42 0.80
C ILE A 222 -0.81 8.64 -0.36
N THR A 223 0.46 8.87 -0.69
CA THR A 223 1.10 8.12 -1.77
C THR A 223 1.31 6.66 -1.38
N PRO A 224 1.26 5.69 -2.32
CA PRO A 224 1.54 4.29 -2.01
C PRO A 224 2.89 4.08 -1.32
N ALA A 225 3.91 4.86 -1.71
CA ALA A 225 5.24 4.82 -1.10
C ALA A 225 5.23 5.33 0.35
N GLU A 226 4.52 6.41 0.65
CA GLU A 226 4.37 6.90 2.01
C GLU A 226 3.59 5.93 2.90
N PHE A 227 2.51 5.36 2.36
CA PHE A 227 1.71 4.33 3.03
C PHE A 227 2.54 3.08 3.35
N HIS A 228 3.30 2.61 2.36
CA HIS A 228 4.24 1.51 2.52
C HIS A 228 5.29 1.80 3.60
N ARG A 229 5.89 2.99 3.57
CA ARG A 229 6.91 3.40 4.55
C ARG A 229 6.37 3.37 5.97
N ILE A 230 5.17 3.93 6.20
CA ILE A 230 4.54 3.95 7.53
C ILE A 230 4.27 2.52 8.03
N CYS A 231 3.67 1.68 7.19
CA CYS A 231 3.33 0.31 7.56
C CYS A 231 4.58 -0.53 7.82
N SER A 232 5.60 -0.43 6.96
CA SER A 232 6.85 -1.17 7.09
C SER A 232 7.63 -0.74 8.34
N ALA A 233 7.74 0.57 8.61
CA ALA A 233 8.37 1.08 9.82
C ALA A 233 7.69 0.55 11.09
N ARG A 234 6.37 0.47 11.12
CA ARG A 234 5.60 -0.09 12.25
C ARG A 234 5.84 -1.58 12.45
N ILE A 235 5.92 -2.35 11.36
CA ILE A 235 6.24 -3.78 11.42
C ILE A 235 7.65 -3.98 11.96
N ALA A 236 8.62 -3.20 11.46
CA ALA A 236 10.01 -3.25 11.91
C ALA A 236 10.15 -2.96 13.42
N VAL A 237 9.47 -1.93 13.94
CA VAL A 237 9.47 -1.57 15.37
C VAL A 237 8.84 -2.68 16.23
N ARG A 238 7.78 -3.35 15.76
CA ARG A 238 7.19 -4.50 16.45
C ARG A 238 8.09 -5.73 16.44
N GLY A 239 8.98 -5.85 15.47
CA GLY A 239 9.96 -6.92 15.35
C GLY A 239 9.32 -8.32 15.41
N PRO A 240 9.85 -9.25 16.23
CA PRO A 240 9.37 -10.63 16.28
C PRO A 240 7.93 -10.77 16.83
N ASN A 241 7.38 -9.72 17.46
CA ASN A 241 6.03 -9.72 18.02
C ASN A 241 4.94 -9.43 16.98
N HIS A 242 5.28 -9.25 15.70
CA HIS A 242 4.28 -9.20 14.64
C HIS A 242 3.74 -10.62 14.33
N GLN A 243 2.41 -10.78 14.37
CA GLN A 243 1.73 -12.09 14.40
C GLN A 243 2.04 -13.02 13.22
N SER A 244 2.27 -12.46 12.02
CA SER A 244 2.39 -13.21 10.75
C SER A 244 3.54 -12.77 9.83
N LEU A 245 4.21 -11.65 10.13
CA LEU A 245 5.30 -11.08 9.34
C LEU A 245 6.47 -10.82 10.26
N HIS A 246 7.25 -11.86 10.53
CA HIS A 246 8.47 -11.71 11.30
C HIS A 246 9.55 -11.09 10.41
N VAL A 247 10.30 -10.15 10.99
CA VAL A 247 11.56 -9.67 10.43
C VAL A 247 12.50 -10.88 10.41
N ASP A 248 12.82 -11.40 9.23
CA ASP A 248 13.78 -12.50 9.09
C ASP A 248 15.16 -11.97 9.50
N ALA A 249 15.86 -12.69 10.38
CA ALA A 249 17.22 -12.33 10.77
C ALA A 249 18.20 -12.36 9.57
N ALA A 250 17.85 -13.11 8.52
CA ALA A 250 18.61 -13.19 7.26
C ALA A 250 18.20 -12.14 6.21
N ASP A 251 16.97 -11.60 6.29
CA ASP A 251 16.50 -10.49 5.46
C ASP A 251 15.56 -9.58 6.27
N PRO A 252 16.12 -8.55 6.93
CA PRO A 252 15.34 -7.64 7.75
C PRO A 252 14.26 -6.87 6.98
N ARG A 253 14.30 -6.84 5.64
CA ARG A 253 13.37 -6.10 4.78
C ARG A 253 12.44 -7.00 3.96
N ALA A 254 12.44 -8.31 4.21
CA ALA A 254 11.50 -9.23 3.56
C ALA A 254 10.03 -8.79 3.74
N HIS A 255 9.70 -8.22 4.90
CA HIS A 255 8.38 -7.70 5.22
C HIS A 255 7.97 -6.52 4.31
N GLU A 256 8.90 -5.70 3.84
CA GLU A 256 8.62 -4.56 2.95
C GLU A 256 8.03 -5.03 1.61
N GLY A 257 8.57 -6.12 1.04
CA GLY A 257 8.05 -6.68 -0.21
C GLY A 257 6.62 -7.19 -0.07
N VAL A 258 6.32 -7.81 1.07
CA VAL A 258 4.96 -8.28 1.37
C VAL A 258 4.01 -7.10 1.54
N VAL A 259 4.38 -6.05 2.29
CA VAL A 259 3.54 -4.85 2.42
C VAL A 259 3.24 -4.26 1.04
N TRP A 260 4.23 -4.18 0.15
CA TRP A 260 4.01 -3.72 -1.22
C TRP A 260 3.00 -4.58 -1.98
N GLN A 261 3.09 -5.91 -1.87
CA GLN A 261 2.13 -6.80 -2.50
C GLN A 261 0.69 -6.50 -2.03
N PHE A 262 0.49 -6.33 -0.72
CA PHE A 262 -0.84 -6.00 -0.19
C PHE A 262 -1.33 -4.61 -0.62
N VAL A 263 -0.45 -3.60 -0.68
CA VAL A 263 -0.80 -2.26 -1.17
C VAL A 263 -1.25 -2.31 -2.64
N HIS A 264 -0.52 -3.03 -3.51
CA HIS A 264 -0.88 -3.15 -4.93
C HIS A 264 -2.12 -4.01 -5.17
N MET A 265 -2.35 -5.02 -4.35
CA MET A 265 -3.53 -5.89 -4.45
C MET A 265 -4.78 -5.28 -3.81
N SER A 266 -4.66 -4.20 -3.04
CA SER A 266 -5.79 -3.62 -2.31
C SER A 266 -6.85 -3.09 -3.27
N GLU A 267 -8.07 -3.59 -3.12
CA GLU A 267 -9.23 -3.15 -3.88
C GLU A 267 -10.05 -2.17 -3.04
N ALA A 268 -10.30 -0.98 -3.61
CA ALA A 268 -11.06 0.08 -2.97
C ALA A 268 -12.40 -0.43 -2.43
N LEU A 269 -12.75 -0.03 -1.21
CA LEU A 269 -14.02 -0.37 -0.59
C LEU A 269 -15.16 0.35 -1.33
N SER A 270 -16.04 -0.42 -1.95
CA SER A 270 -17.27 0.11 -2.50
C SER A 270 -18.29 0.36 -1.40
N ALA A 271 -18.98 1.47 -1.61
CA ALA A 271 -20.21 1.90 -1.01
C ALA A 271 -21.27 0.84 -0.67
N GLU A 272 -21.43 -0.16 -1.54
CA GLU A 272 -22.54 -1.14 -1.50
C GLU A 272 -22.16 -2.39 -0.71
N GLU A 273 -20.89 -2.55 -0.36
CA GLU A 273 -20.36 -3.75 0.27
C GLU A 273 -20.66 -3.83 1.77
N VAL A 274 -20.92 -2.68 2.42
CA VAL A 274 -21.03 -2.57 3.88
C VAL A 274 -22.11 -1.57 4.29
N GLY A 275 -22.67 -1.77 5.49
CA GLY A 275 -23.73 -0.90 6.04
C GLY A 275 -23.21 0.42 6.59
N ALA A 276 -21.97 0.44 7.07
CA ALA A 276 -21.32 1.65 7.56
C ALA A 276 -19.81 1.59 7.32
N VAL A 277 -19.18 2.77 7.17
CA VAL A 277 -17.74 2.91 6.94
C VAL A 277 -17.18 3.92 7.93
N VAL A 278 -15.98 3.67 8.44
CA VAL A 278 -15.18 4.57 9.28
C VAL A 278 -13.82 4.72 8.61
N ASP A 279 -13.53 5.92 8.10
CA ASP A 279 -12.21 6.16 7.51
C ASP A 279 -11.19 6.36 8.62
N MET A 280 -10.23 5.45 8.64
CA MET A 280 -9.09 5.41 9.55
C MET A 280 -7.90 6.07 8.87
N ASP A 281 -7.09 6.80 9.65
CA ASP A 281 -5.87 7.42 9.14
C ASP A 281 -4.66 6.55 9.48
N VAL A 282 -3.90 6.14 8.47
CA VAL A 282 -2.70 5.33 8.70
C VAL A 282 -1.57 6.15 9.33
N ALA A 283 -1.58 7.48 9.20
CA ALA A 283 -0.57 8.36 9.78
C ALA A 283 -0.83 8.69 11.26
N GLU A 284 -2.05 8.45 11.76
CA GLU A 284 -2.38 8.61 13.17
C GLU A 284 -1.60 7.64 14.05
N ASP A 285 -1.25 8.07 15.26
CA ASP A 285 -0.76 7.17 16.29
C ASP A 285 -1.85 6.21 16.77
N LEU A 286 -1.46 5.21 17.56
CA LEU A 286 -2.38 4.18 18.03
C LEU A 286 -3.50 4.78 18.91
N ALA A 287 -3.17 5.74 19.78
CA ALA A 287 -4.14 6.32 20.69
C ALA A 287 -5.22 7.11 19.96
N ALA A 288 -4.83 7.92 18.97
CA ALA A 288 -5.75 8.62 18.08
C ALA A 288 -6.60 7.64 17.25
N SER A 289 -5.98 6.60 16.70
CA SER A 289 -6.68 5.56 15.93
C SER A 289 -7.73 4.82 16.77
N VAL A 290 -7.39 4.47 18.02
CA VAL A 290 -8.33 3.82 18.95
C VAL A 290 -9.49 4.76 19.29
N ARG A 291 -9.21 6.03 19.64
CA ARG A 291 -10.27 7.02 19.93
C ARG A 291 -11.21 7.22 18.75
N ARG A 292 -10.67 7.26 17.52
CA ARG A 292 -11.46 7.34 16.29
C ARG A 292 -12.38 6.13 16.13
N ALA A 293 -11.87 4.91 16.31
CA ALA A 293 -12.67 3.70 16.22
C ALA A 293 -13.75 3.64 17.32
N VAL A 294 -13.40 4.03 18.56
CA VAL A 294 -14.33 4.10 19.70
C VAL A 294 -15.46 5.08 19.43
N ARG A 295 -15.16 6.31 18.98
CA ARG A 295 -16.17 7.31 18.62
C ARG A 295 -17.12 6.77 17.56
N ALA A 296 -16.58 6.10 16.55
CA ALA A 296 -17.40 5.52 15.50
C ALA A 296 -18.28 4.35 15.99
N CYS A 297 -17.79 3.52 16.92
CA CYS A 297 -18.62 2.48 17.54
C CYS A 297 -19.77 3.09 18.34
N VAL A 298 -19.52 4.15 19.12
CA VAL A 298 -20.55 4.91 19.86
C VAL A 298 -21.59 5.49 18.90
N GLU A 299 -21.16 6.11 17.80
CA GLU A 299 -22.06 6.78 16.84
C GLU A 299 -22.87 5.79 15.99
N VAL A 300 -22.25 4.71 15.51
CA VAL A 300 -22.87 3.75 14.58
C VAL A 300 -23.64 2.67 15.33
N ILE A 301 -23.05 2.09 16.37
CA ILE A 301 -23.64 0.98 17.15
C ILE A 301 -24.54 1.52 18.27
N LYS A 302 -24.54 2.84 18.52
CA LYS A 302 -25.34 3.51 19.57
C LYS A 302 -25.00 3.02 20.98
N LEU A 303 -23.72 2.76 21.23
CA LEU A 303 -23.21 2.36 22.55
C LEU A 303 -22.92 3.60 23.42
N PRO A 304 -22.99 3.49 24.76
CA PRO A 304 -22.59 4.58 25.65
C PRO A 304 -21.10 4.89 25.47
N PRO A 305 -20.71 6.19 25.52
CA PRO A 305 -19.30 6.55 25.43
C PRO A 305 -18.52 5.98 26.62
N PRO A 306 -17.39 5.28 26.38
CA PRO A 306 -16.54 4.79 27.47
C PRO A 306 -15.82 5.96 28.15
N SER A 307 -15.38 5.75 29.39
CA SER A 307 -14.52 6.72 30.09
C SER A 307 -13.12 6.78 29.45
N GLU A 308 -12.44 7.92 29.56
CA GLU A 308 -11.05 8.05 29.11
C GLU A 308 -10.11 7.10 29.89
N GLU A 309 -10.43 6.78 31.15
CA GLU A 309 -9.71 5.78 31.93
C GLU A 309 -9.75 4.39 31.27
N LYS A 310 -10.92 3.98 30.77
CA LYS A 310 -11.07 2.70 30.07
C LYS A 310 -10.33 2.67 28.73
N ILE A 311 -10.26 3.81 28.04
CA ILE A 311 -9.45 3.94 26.82
C ILE A 311 -7.95 3.83 27.15
N ALA A 312 -7.50 4.48 28.24
CA ALA A 312 -6.12 4.41 28.69
C ALA A 312 -5.73 2.99 29.14
N GLU A 313 -6.60 2.29 29.86
CA GLU A 313 -6.44 0.88 30.25
C GLU A 313 -6.25 -0.01 29.02
N ALA A 314 -7.11 0.14 27.99
CA ALA A 314 -7.01 -0.63 26.76
C ALA A 314 -5.70 -0.37 25.99
N LEU A 315 -5.21 0.88 25.99
CA LEU A 315 -3.93 1.22 25.36
C LEU A 315 -2.75 0.58 26.10
N ALA A 316 -2.76 0.61 27.44
CA ALA A 316 -1.76 -0.07 28.26
C ALA A 316 -1.77 -1.60 28.04
N ALA A 317 -2.95 -2.20 27.92
CA ALA A 317 -3.11 -3.62 27.63
C ALA A 317 -2.52 -4.01 26.27
N ILE A 318 -2.56 -3.12 25.26
CA ILE A 318 -1.94 -3.35 23.95
C ILE A 318 -0.42 -3.29 24.00
N GLU A 319 0.15 -2.39 24.79
CA GLU A 319 1.62 -2.34 24.96
C GLU A 319 2.15 -3.63 25.60
N ALA A 320 1.37 -4.23 26.51
CA ALA A 320 1.65 -5.55 27.08
C ALA A 320 1.24 -6.74 26.18
N TYR A 321 0.52 -6.49 25.08
CA TYR A 321 -0.02 -7.54 24.21
C TYR A 321 1.10 -8.18 23.37
N ALA A 322 1.56 -9.36 23.80
CA ALA A 322 2.29 -10.29 22.95
C ALA A 322 1.30 -11.28 22.32
N PRO A 323 1.19 -11.39 20.98
CA PRO A 323 0.29 -12.36 20.37
C PRO A 323 0.62 -13.79 20.79
N ALA A 324 -0.40 -14.62 21.02
CA ALA A 324 -0.30 -15.98 21.55
C ALA A 324 0.53 -16.97 20.69
N THR A 325 1.01 -16.55 19.52
CA THR A 325 1.74 -17.39 18.55
C THR A 325 3.22 -17.61 18.88
N THR A 326 3.78 -16.98 19.91
CA THR A 326 5.21 -17.04 20.25
C THR A 326 5.71 -18.43 20.69
N ALA A 327 4.91 -19.24 21.38
CA ALA A 327 5.40 -20.50 21.98
C ALA A 327 5.48 -21.69 21.00
N GLY A 328 4.59 -21.75 20.00
CA GLY A 328 4.52 -22.87 19.06
C GLY A 328 5.45 -22.76 17.84
N LEU A 329 5.80 -21.54 17.45
CA LEU A 329 6.59 -21.27 16.24
C LEU A 329 8.10 -21.43 16.46
N ALA A 330 8.62 -21.21 17.68
CA ALA A 330 10.04 -21.46 17.98
C ALA A 330 10.45 -22.92 17.73
N LYS A 331 9.56 -23.88 18.04
CA LYS A 331 9.78 -25.32 17.77
C LYS A 331 9.58 -25.71 16.29
N ALA A 332 8.74 -24.99 15.55
CA ALA A 332 8.48 -25.26 14.12
C ALA A 332 9.51 -24.59 13.20
N MET A 333 10.04 -23.43 13.58
CA MET A 333 11.07 -22.70 12.83
C MET A 333 12.47 -23.31 12.99
N ALA A 334 12.76 -24.01 14.09
CA ALA A 334 13.98 -24.82 14.21
C ALA A 334 14.03 -26.00 13.21
N LYS A 335 12.90 -26.36 12.57
CA LYS A 335 12.81 -27.43 11.57
C LYS A 335 12.61 -26.97 10.12
N LYS A 336 12.35 -25.67 9.85
CA LYS A 336 12.29 -25.15 8.48
C LYS A 336 13.65 -24.59 8.10
N LYS A 337 14.39 -25.31 7.25
CA LYS A 337 15.58 -24.75 6.58
C LYS A 337 15.16 -23.45 5.87
N PRO A 338 15.88 -22.33 6.04
CA PRO A 338 15.60 -21.10 5.33
C PRO A 338 15.59 -21.39 3.84
N GLN A 339 14.54 -20.93 3.14
CA GLN A 339 14.42 -21.14 1.71
C GLN A 339 15.47 -20.26 1.03
N SER A 340 16.59 -20.87 0.65
CA SER A 340 17.73 -20.16 0.08
C SER A 340 17.32 -19.44 -1.20
N ALA A 341 17.77 -18.18 -1.38
CA ALA A 341 17.60 -17.42 -2.62
C ALA A 341 17.90 -18.31 -3.84
N ARG A 342 17.09 -18.18 -4.89
CA ARG A 342 17.25 -18.89 -6.15
C ARG A 342 18.19 -18.16 -7.11
N PHE A 343 18.22 -16.83 -7.02
CA PHE A 343 19.17 -15.97 -7.72
C PHE A 343 19.32 -14.62 -7.01
N TYR A 344 20.39 -13.90 -7.33
CA TYR A 344 20.57 -12.49 -6.94
C TYR A 344 20.41 -11.61 -8.17
N ALA A 345 19.63 -10.54 -8.03
CA ALA A 345 19.31 -9.61 -9.11
C ALA A 345 19.24 -8.17 -8.63
N LEU A 346 19.54 -7.24 -9.53
CA LEU A 346 19.28 -5.81 -9.34
C LEU A 346 17.83 -5.53 -9.73
N VAL A 347 17.06 -4.90 -8.84
CA VAL A 347 15.65 -4.54 -9.06
C VAL A 347 15.52 -3.03 -9.29
N PRO A 348 15.13 -2.58 -10.49
CA PRO A 348 14.91 -1.16 -10.79
C PRO A 348 13.87 -0.53 -9.85
N GLN A 349 14.15 0.66 -9.31
CA GLN A 349 13.32 1.32 -8.29
C GLN A 349 12.68 2.62 -8.77
N SER A 350 13.32 3.34 -9.68
CA SER A 350 12.91 4.70 -10.09
C SER A 350 12.20 4.78 -11.44
N THR A 351 11.97 3.65 -12.11
CA THR A 351 11.51 3.64 -13.52
C THR A 351 10.41 2.62 -13.74
N ASP A 352 9.26 3.09 -14.24
CA ASP A 352 8.19 2.23 -14.74
C ASP A 352 8.58 1.68 -16.13
N ILE A 353 9.15 0.47 -16.14
CA ILE A 353 9.58 -0.20 -17.36
C ILE A 353 8.41 -0.43 -18.32
N ARG A 354 7.19 -0.63 -17.80
CA ARG A 354 6.02 -0.84 -18.65
C ARG A 354 5.66 0.45 -19.38
N ALA A 355 5.54 1.55 -18.65
CA ALA A 355 5.27 2.85 -19.25
C ALA A 355 6.37 3.28 -20.25
N LEU A 356 7.64 3.00 -19.93
CA LEU A 356 8.77 3.23 -20.84
C LEU A 356 8.61 2.46 -22.16
N LEU A 357 8.29 1.16 -22.08
CA LEU A 357 8.10 0.32 -23.25
C LEU A 357 6.85 0.70 -24.04
N ASP A 358 5.73 0.96 -23.36
CA ASP A 358 4.50 1.46 -24.01
C ASP A 358 4.79 2.71 -24.85
N THR A 359 5.54 3.65 -24.28
CA THR A 359 5.91 4.89 -24.97
C THR A 359 6.80 4.62 -26.18
N ARG A 360 7.83 3.75 -26.03
CA ARG A 360 8.79 3.49 -27.11
C ARG A 360 8.19 2.66 -28.23
N LEU A 361 7.37 1.67 -27.91
CA LEU A 361 6.76 0.74 -28.86
C LEU A 361 5.58 1.36 -29.63
N ALA A 362 5.04 2.49 -29.17
CA ALA A 362 3.99 3.24 -29.87
C ALA A 362 4.52 4.09 -31.04
N GLN A 363 5.85 4.19 -31.22
CA GLN A 363 6.43 4.99 -32.28
C GLN A 363 6.35 4.28 -33.65
N PRO A 364 6.17 5.04 -34.75
CA PRO A 364 5.93 4.47 -36.08
C PRO A 364 7.15 3.76 -36.69
N ASP A 365 8.34 3.95 -36.10
CA ASP A 365 9.59 3.29 -36.47
C ASP A 365 9.73 1.88 -35.89
N VAL A 366 8.69 1.36 -35.20
CA VAL A 366 8.68 0.06 -34.55
C VAL A 366 7.89 -0.99 -35.37
N PRO A 367 8.56 -1.92 -36.08
CA PRO A 367 7.96 -3.06 -36.80
C PRO A 367 7.67 -4.27 -35.89
N CYS A 368 8.12 -4.30 -34.64
CA CYS A 368 8.01 -5.47 -33.74
C CYS A 368 6.58 -5.62 -33.17
N ALA A 369 5.93 -6.76 -33.46
CA ALA A 369 4.56 -7.11 -33.07
C ALA A 369 4.39 -7.63 -31.61
N MET A 370 5.40 -7.51 -30.76
CA MET A 370 5.32 -7.95 -29.35
C MET A 370 4.74 -6.83 -28.48
N GLY A 371 3.40 -6.79 -28.38
CA GLY A 371 2.70 -5.78 -27.57
C GLY A 371 3.01 -5.87 -26.07
N ALA A 372 2.98 -4.73 -25.38
CA ALA A 372 3.27 -4.53 -23.96
C ALA A 372 2.39 -5.28 -22.94
N LYS A 373 1.43 -6.08 -23.41
CA LYS A 373 0.68 -7.03 -22.57
C LYS A 373 1.54 -8.23 -22.11
N ARG A 374 2.77 -8.37 -22.61
CA ARG A 374 3.66 -9.52 -22.35
C ARG A 374 4.88 -9.20 -21.47
N CYS A 375 4.89 -8.04 -20.81
CA CYS A 375 5.98 -7.68 -19.91
C CYS A 375 5.98 -8.54 -18.63
N THR A 376 7.16 -8.99 -18.21
CA THR A 376 7.38 -9.73 -16.95
C THR A 376 6.84 -8.90 -15.78
N PRO A 377 6.00 -9.49 -14.90
CA PRO A 377 5.35 -8.75 -13.81
C PRO A 377 6.34 -8.19 -12.77
N ALA A 378 7.52 -8.79 -12.63
CA ALA A 378 8.59 -8.35 -11.75
C ALA A 378 9.91 -8.22 -12.54
N PRO A 379 10.14 -7.09 -13.23
CA PRO A 379 11.34 -6.87 -14.02
C PRO A 379 12.57 -6.77 -13.10
N HIS A 380 13.62 -7.49 -13.46
CA HIS A 380 14.87 -7.56 -12.69
C HIS A 380 16.05 -7.85 -13.62
N ILE A 381 17.25 -7.52 -13.14
CA ILE A 381 18.52 -7.74 -13.86
C ILE A 381 19.28 -8.82 -13.10
N THR A 382 19.32 -10.03 -13.65
CA THR A 382 19.96 -11.16 -12.98
C THR A 382 21.48 -10.98 -12.96
N ILE A 383 22.09 -11.09 -11.77
CA ILE A 383 23.55 -11.06 -11.60
C ILE A 383 24.10 -12.49 -11.51
N VAL A 384 23.48 -13.34 -10.70
CA VAL A 384 23.92 -14.74 -10.53
C VAL A 384 22.75 -15.64 -10.13
N HIS A 385 22.68 -16.84 -10.72
CA HIS A 385 21.64 -17.83 -10.45
C HIS A 385 22.21 -19.04 -9.71
N ARG A 386 21.41 -19.71 -8.86
CA ARG A 386 21.89 -20.83 -8.02
C ARG A 386 22.45 -22.00 -8.85
N ASN A 387 21.94 -22.17 -10.06
CA ASN A 387 22.40 -23.21 -10.99
C ASN A 387 23.85 -22.97 -11.45
N SER A 388 24.38 -21.76 -11.28
CA SER A 388 25.76 -21.41 -11.58
C SER A 388 26.68 -21.52 -10.37
N LEU A 389 26.20 -22.00 -9.21
CA LEU A 389 27.01 -22.07 -7.98
C LEU A 389 28.30 -22.89 -8.12
N ALA A 390 28.33 -23.88 -9.01
CA ALA A 390 29.53 -24.69 -9.25
C ALA A 390 30.70 -23.84 -9.80
N THR A 391 30.41 -22.77 -10.54
CA THR A 391 31.41 -21.92 -11.21
C THR A 391 31.46 -20.49 -10.64
N GLU A 392 30.34 -19.98 -10.12
CA GLU A 392 30.15 -18.58 -9.72
C GLU A 392 29.97 -18.43 -8.20
N ARG A 393 30.52 -19.36 -7.39
CA ARG A 393 30.34 -19.35 -5.93
C ARG A 393 30.80 -18.04 -5.29
N ALA A 394 31.95 -17.53 -5.71
CA ALA A 394 32.50 -16.28 -5.18
C ALA A 394 31.59 -15.08 -5.49
N LEU A 395 31.01 -15.02 -6.69
CA LEU A 395 30.06 -13.98 -7.07
C LEU A 395 28.77 -14.07 -6.25
N TRP A 396 28.26 -15.29 -6.05
CA TRP A 396 27.10 -15.54 -5.20
C TRP A 396 27.30 -15.06 -3.77
N ASP A 397 28.44 -15.39 -3.16
CA ASP A 397 28.76 -14.98 -1.79
C ASP A 397 28.92 -13.46 -1.67
N ARG A 398 29.52 -12.80 -2.67
CA ARG A 398 29.57 -11.32 -2.73
C ARG A 398 28.18 -10.71 -2.84
N CYS A 399 27.32 -11.23 -3.71
CA CYS A 399 25.94 -10.75 -3.84
C CYS A 399 25.16 -10.91 -2.53
N ARG A 400 25.34 -12.03 -1.83
CA ARG A 400 24.76 -12.26 -0.52
C ARG A 400 25.24 -11.24 0.51
N ALA A 401 26.54 -10.97 0.57
CA ALA A 401 27.13 -10.01 1.50
C ALA A 401 26.55 -8.61 1.30
N ILE A 402 26.51 -8.14 0.04
CA ILE A 402 25.95 -6.82 -0.30
C ILE A 402 24.46 -6.73 0.02
N ALA A 403 23.67 -7.75 -0.33
CA ALA A 403 22.22 -7.76 -0.06
C ALA A 403 21.89 -7.80 1.45
N GLY A 404 22.78 -8.34 2.27
CA GLY A 404 22.62 -8.47 3.73
C GLY A 404 23.11 -7.28 4.56
N LEU A 405 23.66 -6.23 3.94
CA LEU A 405 24.07 -5.03 4.65
C LEU A 405 22.86 -4.31 5.28
N ALA A 406 23.04 -3.74 6.47
CA ALA A 406 21.99 -2.98 7.17
C ALA A 406 21.54 -1.75 6.36
N ALA A 407 22.48 -1.08 5.69
CA ALA A 407 22.25 -0.04 4.70
C ALA A 407 22.91 -0.46 3.38
N PRO A 408 22.20 -1.21 2.51
CA PRO A 408 22.80 -1.72 1.29
C PRO A 408 22.93 -0.62 0.22
N PRO A 409 23.99 -0.68 -0.59
CA PRO A 409 24.23 0.26 -1.67
C PRO A 409 23.05 0.38 -2.64
N VAL A 410 22.84 1.61 -3.09
CA VAL A 410 21.98 1.91 -4.23
C VAL A 410 22.89 2.10 -5.44
N PHE A 411 22.48 1.55 -6.58
CA PHE A 411 23.23 1.65 -7.83
C PHE A 411 22.47 2.50 -8.84
N ALA A 412 23.17 3.23 -9.69
CA ALA A 412 22.66 3.87 -10.89
C ALA A 412 23.06 3.05 -12.11
N ALA A 413 22.17 2.98 -13.09
CA ALA A 413 22.42 2.40 -14.40
C ALA A 413 21.51 3.06 -15.43
N ARG A 414 21.68 2.70 -16.70
CA ARG A 414 20.93 3.28 -17.83
C ARG A 414 20.32 2.20 -18.70
N PHE A 415 19.10 2.42 -19.14
CA PHE A 415 18.54 1.67 -20.26
C PHE A 415 18.91 2.35 -21.57
N THR A 416 19.52 1.61 -22.50
CA THR A 416 20.05 2.16 -23.75
C THR A 416 19.31 1.67 -24.98
N HIS A 417 18.91 0.40 -25.02
CA HIS A 417 18.28 -0.21 -26.18
C HIS A 417 17.19 -1.20 -25.76
N VAL A 418 16.13 -1.28 -26.55
CA VAL A 418 15.21 -2.42 -26.58
C VAL A 418 15.63 -3.32 -27.73
N LEU A 419 15.93 -4.58 -27.42
CA LEU A 419 16.23 -5.62 -28.40
C LEU A 419 15.03 -6.55 -28.52
N CYS A 420 14.56 -6.79 -29.74
CA CYS A 420 13.43 -7.66 -30.03
C CYS A 420 13.83 -8.69 -31.09
N THR A 421 13.51 -9.95 -30.85
CA THR A 421 13.40 -10.98 -31.89
C THR A 421 11.94 -11.41 -31.99
N LYS A 422 11.63 -12.35 -32.89
CA LYS A 422 10.29 -12.98 -32.92
C LYS A 422 9.92 -13.67 -31.60
N ASP A 423 10.90 -14.04 -30.77
CA ASP A 423 10.72 -14.94 -29.61
C ASP A 423 10.94 -14.26 -28.25
N VAL A 424 11.84 -13.29 -28.17
CA VAL A 424 12.24 -12.68 -26.89
C VAL A 424 12.52 -11.19 -27.04
N MET A 425 12.18 -10.43 -26.00
CA MET A 425 12.48 -9.01 -25.87
C MET A 425 13.31 -8.74 -24.63
N ALA A 426 14.36 -7.94 -24.78
CA ALA A 426 15.29 -7.57 -23.72
C ALA A 426 15.51 -6.06 -23.69
N LEU A 427 15.62 -5.49 -22.49
CA LEU A 427 16.00 -4.10 -22.27
C LEU A 427 17.45 -4.07 -21.80
N VAL A 428 18.33 -3.47 -22.60
CA VAL A 428 19.78 -3.44 -22.36
C VAL A 428 20.11 -2.48 -21.23
N VAL A 429 20.94 -2.94 -20.30
CA VAL A 429 21.43 -2.15 -19.17
C VAL A 429 22.89 -1.81 -19.36
N ASP A 430 23.25 -0.56 -19.11
CA ASP A 430 24.62 -0.08 -19.18
C ASP A 430 24.97 0.88 -18.04
N GLY A 431 26.26 1.13 -17.83
CA GLY A 431 26.74 2.14 -16.89
C GLY A 431 26.45 1.86 -15.42
N LEU A 432 26.36 0.60 -15.01
CA LEU A 432 26.14 0.23 -13.60
C LEU A 432 27.27 0.80 -12.72
N ALA A 433 26.89 1.64 -11.75
CA ALA A 433 27.77 2.27 -10.77
C ALA A 433 27.02 2.47 -9.45
N GLU A 434 27.73 2.62 -8.33
CA GLU A 434 27.11 3.02 -7.06
C GLU A 434 26.67 4.50 -7.12
N THR A 435 25.45 4.81 -6.68
CA THR A 435 25.07 6.20 -6.40
C THR A 435 25.73 6.58 -5.08
N ALA A 436 26.59 7.61 -5.10
CA ALA A 436 27.40 8.15 -4.00
C ALA A 436 27.12 7.59 -2.58
N PRO A 437 28.17 7.20 -1.82
CA PRO A 437 28.05 6.35 -0.64
C PRO A 437 26.97 6.83 0.33
N ALA A 438 25.95 6.01 0.53
CA ALA A 438 24.89 6.26 1.48
C ALA A 438 25.42 6.06 2.90
N GLY A 439 26.03 7.11 3.47
CA GLY A 439 26.53 7.08 4.84
C GLY A 439 27.56 5.98 5.11
N ASP A 440 27.59 5.52 6.36
CA ASP A 440 28.56 4.63 7.03
C ASP A 440 28.74 3.23 6.41
N GLY A 441 28.12 2.93 5.25
CA GLY A 441 28.26 1.70 4.47
C GLY A 441 29.58 1.53 3.69
N GLY A 442 30.50 2.51 3.77
CA GLY A 442 31.83 2.41 3.16
C GLY A 442 31.83 2.34 1.63
N GLN A 443 32.92 1.81 1.04
CA GLN A 443 33.12 1.65 -0.41
C GLN A 443 32.55 0.33 -0.97
N ALA A 444 31.73 -0.38 -0.20
CA ALA A 444 31.33 -1.76 -0.51
C ALA A 444 30.54 -1.88 -1.84
N GLY A 445 29.71 -0.89 -2.19
CA GLY A 445 28.99 -0.89 -3.46
C GLY A 445 29.93 -0.68 -4.65
N ALA A 446 30.82 0.31 -4.57
CA ALA A 446 31.83 0.60 -5.58
C ALA A 446 32.78 -0.57 -5.79
N GLU A 447 33.25 -1.20 -4.71
CA GLU A 447 34.07 -2.42 -4.76
C GLU A 447 33.32 -3.58 -5.41
N PHE A 448 32.05 -3.78 -5.06
CA PHE A 448 31.21 -4.81 -5.67
C PHE A 448 31.14 -4.63 -7.19
N VAL A 449 30.84 -3.41 -7.66
CA VAL A 449 30.77 -3.11 -9.10
C VAL A 449 32.12 -3.28 -9.79
N ALA A 450 33.22 -2.87 -9.15
CA ALA A 450 34.57 -3.01 -9.70
C ALA A 450 35.00 -4.48 -9.84
N GLN A 451 34.54 -5.35 -8.94
CA GLN A 451 34.83 -6.79 -8.94
C GLN A 451 33.89 -7.61 -9.84
N LEU A 452 32.88 -6.99 -10.49
CA LEU A 452 32.06 -7.69 -11.47
C LEU A 452 32.87 -7.94 -12.75
N ALA A 453 33.05 -9.22 -13.08
CA ALA A 453 33.74 -9.63 -14.30
C ALA A 453 33.04 -9.06 -15.55
N HIS A 454 33.81 -8.80 -16.62
CA HIS A 454 33.26 -8.31 -17.88
C HIS A 454 32.15 -9.24 -18.43
N ALA A 455 32.31 -10.55 -18.28
CA ALA A 455 31.31 -11.55 -18.67
C ALA A 455 29.96 -11.44 -17.93
N VAL A 456 29.93 -10.77 -16.78
CA VAL A 456 28.69 -10.47 -16.03
C VAL A 456 28.15 -9.10 -16.40
N ARG A 457 29.03 -8.11 -16.57
CA ARG A 457 28.65 -6.71 -16.88
C ARG A 457 28.16 -6.53 -18.30
N ALA A 458 28.77 -7.21 -19.27
CA ALA A 458 28.44 -7.08 -20.68
C ALA A 458 27.00 -7.54 -20.99
N PRO A 459 26.51 -8.70 -20.52
CA PRO A 459 25.16 -9.13 -20.86
C PRO A 459 24.08 -8.59 -19.92
N LEU A 460 24.30 -7.50 -19.15
CA LEU A 460 23.27 -6.99 -18.24
C LEU A 460 22.03 -6.53 -19.03
N HIS A 461 20.88 -7.08 -18.66
CA HIS A 461 19.59 -6.79 -19.29
C HIS A 461 18.44 -7.08 -18.33
N VAL A 462 17.28 -6.51 -18.65
CA VAL A 462 15.99 -6.97 -18.13
C VAL A 462 15.32 -7.81 -19.21
N THR A 463 14.89 -9.03 -18.88
CA THR A 463 14.00 -9.79 -19.77
C THR A 463 12.62 -9.15 -19.74
N VAL A 464 12.25 -8.49 -20.84
CA VAL A 464 10.96 -7.83 -20.95
C VAL A 464 9.86 -8.88 -21.09
N GLY A 465 10.01 -9.84 -21.98
CA GLY A 465 9.02 -10.91 -22.16
C GLY A 465 9.42 -11.90 -23.24
N THR A 466 8.71 -13.03 -23.28
CA THR A 466 8.88 -14.09 -24.27
C THR A 466 7.59 -14.31 -25.06
N ARG A 467 7.69 -14.89 -26.28
CA ARG A 467 6.52 -15.15 -27.14
C ARG A 467 5.56 -16.17 -26.54
N ALA A 468 6.08 -17.17 -25.84
CA ALA A 468 5.33 -18.25 -25.21
C ALA A 468 6.09 -18.80 -23.99
N GLU A 469 5.41 -19.48 -23.07
CA GLU A 469 6.01 -20.05 -21.85
C GLU A 469 7.12 -21.07 -22.13
N VAL A 470 7.11 -21.69 -23.31
CA VAL A 470 8.16 -22.64 -23.75
C VAL A 470 9.50 -21.94 -24.01
N VAL A 471 9.48 -20.65 -24.35
CA VAL A 471 10.68 -19.84 -24.61
C VAL A 471 11.25 -19.39 -23.28
N LYS A 472 12.51 -19.73 -23.01
CA LYS A 472 13.11 -19.48 -21.70
C LYS A 472 13.64 -18.06 -21.60
N ALA A 473 13.41 -17.40 -20.47
CA ALA A 473 13.94 -16.05 -20.20
C ALA A 473 15.47 -15.93 -20.38
N VAL A 474 16.21 -17.03 -20.23
CA VAL A 474 17.66 -17.08 -20.47
C VAL A 474 18.05 -16.74 -21.92
N GLU A 475 17.15 -16.91 -22.88
CA GLU A 475 17.39 -16.54 -24.28
C GLU A 475 17.61 -15.03 -24.47
N ALA A 476 17.08 -14.19 -23.56
CA ALA A 476 17.34 -12.75 -23.55
C ALA A 476 18.82 -12.43 -23.27
N LYS A 477 19.53 -13.30 -22.52
CA LYS A 477 20.97 -13.16 -22.29
C LYS A 477 21.74 -13.37 -23.60
N ALA A 478 21.44 -14.46 -24.30
CA ALA A 478 22.07 -14.79 -25.58
C ALA A 478 21.80 -13.70 -26.63
N LEU A 479 20.59 -13.11 -26.62
CA LEU A 479 20.24 -11.97 -27.45
C LEU A 479 21.17 -10.77 -27.23
N VAL A 480 21.36 -10.36 -25.97
CA VAL A 480 22.21 -9.21 -25.63
C VAL A 480 23.69 -9.51 -25.92
N GLU A 481 24.16 -10.73 -25.66
CA GLU A 481 25.53 -11.15 -25.98
C GLU A 481 25.80 -11.12 -27.49
N CYS A 482 24.87 -11.65 -28.28
CA CYS A 482 24.97 -11.63 -29.75
C CYS A 482 25.04 -10.19 -30.27
N TRP A 483 24.15 -9.33 -29.77
CA TRP A 483 24.11 -7.92 -30.13
C TRP A 483 25.40 -7.18 -29.75
N ARG A 484 25.94 -7.38 -28.54
CA ARG A 484 27.20 -6.73 -28.13
C ARG A 484 28.42 -7.24 -28.90
N GLY A 485 28.39 -8.49 -29.38
CA GLY A 485 29.48 -9.06 -30.17
C GLY A 485 29.49 -8.63 -31.64
N HIS A 486 28.32 -8.43 -32.25
CA HIS A 486 28.19 -8.24 -33.71
C HIS A 486 27.49 -6.93 -34.10
N GLY A 487 26.96 -6.16 -33.15
CA GLY A 487 26.27 -4.89 -33.39
C GLY A 487 25.08 -5.04 -34.36
N ALA A 488 25.02 -4.17 -35.37
CA ALA A 488 23.98 -4.20 -36.40
C ALA A 488 24.06 -5.42 -37.34
N GLN A 489 25.13 -6.21 -37.28
CA GLN A 489 25.29 -7.43 -38.09
C GLN A 489 24.77 -8.69 -37.37
N ALA A 490 24.14 -8.53 -36.20
CA ALA A 490 23.68 -9.61 -35.33
C ALA A 490 22.37 -10.28 -35.81
N GLY A 491 22.26 -10.68 -37.08
CA GLY A 491 21.12 -11.45 -37.62
C GLY A 491 19.75 -10.76 -37.49
N ASP A 492 18.69 -11.56 -37.25
CA ASP A 492 17.28 -11.12 -37.12
C ASP A 492 16.98 -10.39 -35.78
N ILE A 493 17.91 -9.56 -35.30
CA ILE A 493 17.70 -8.75 -34.09
C ILE A 493 17.18 -7.38 -34.51
N PHE A 494 15.96 -7.09 -34.08
CA PHE A 494 15.42 -5.76 -34.20
C PHE A 494 15.87 -4.89 -33.02
N MET A 495 16.52 -3.77 -33.33
CA MET A 495 17.14 -2.87 -32.36
C MET A 495 16.40 -1.54 -32.29
N LEU A 496 16.02 -1.12 -31.09
CA LEU A 496 15.40 0.18 -30.84
C LEU A 496 16.25 0.96 -29.83
N PRO A 497 16.95 2.01 -30.26
CA PRO A 497 17.64 2.89 -29.31
C PRO A 497 16.63 3.64 -28.44
N LEU A 498 17.02 3.87 -27.19
CA LEU A 498 16.42 4.85 -26.30
C LEU A 498 17.27 6.11 -26.36
N ASP A 499 16.75 7.15 -27.02
CA ASP A 499 17.43 8.43 -27.18
C ASP A 499 16.55 9.57 -26.63
N PRO A 500 16.93 10.21 -25.51
CA PRO A 500 18.13 9.93 -24.72
C PRO A 500 18.01 8.60 -23.93
N PRO A 501 19.14 7.99 -23.51
CA PRO A 501 19.13 6.85 -22.60
C PRO A 501 18.40 7.17 -21.28
N VAL A 502 17.77 6.17 -20.69
CA VAL A 502 16.95 6.35 -19.48
C VAL A 502 17.71 5.92 -18.24
N ASP A 503 18.12 6.89 -17.42
CA ASP A 503 18.75 6.64 -16.12
C ASP A 503 17.75 6.02 -15.13
N PHE A 504 18.22 5.09 -14.30
CA PHE A 504 17.45 4.51 -13.23
C PHE A 504 18.33 4.12 -12.02
N THR A 505 17.73 4.09 -10.84
CA THR A 505 18.34 3.53 -9.63
C THR A 505 17.85 2.10 -9.39
N THR A 506 18.71 1.28 -8.78
CA THR A 506 18.46 -0.13 -8.55
C THR A 506 19.15 -0.63 -7.30
N GLY A 507 18.61 -1.69 -6.70
CA GLY A 507 19.18 -2.32 -5.50
C GLY A 507 19.32 -3.83 -5.67
N LEU A 508 20.37 -4.40 -5.09
CA LEU A 508 20.63 -5.84 -5.14
C LEU A 508 19.74 -6.60 -4.13
N LYS A 509 19.03 -7.64 -4.61
CA LYS A 509 18.16 -8.49 -3.79
C LYS A 509 18.35 -9.97 -4.10
N GLY A 510 18.18 -10.83 -3.09
CA GLY A 510 18.02 -12.27 -3.28
C GLY A 510 16.55 -12.60 -3.57
N LEU A 511 16.28 -13.30 -4.68
CA LEU A 511 14.92 -13.61 -5.14
C LEU A 511 14.71 -15.14 -5.17
N ILE A 512 13.51 -15.60 -4.80
CA ILE A 512 13.19 -17.03 -4.60
C ILE A 512 12.53 -17.68 -5.86
N ALA A 513 12.12 -16.85 -6.82
CA ALA A 513 11.24 -17.14 -7.97
C ALA A 513 9.80 -17.48 -7.59
#